data_AF-A0A7S4R066-F1
#
_entry.id   AF-A0A7S4R066-F1
#
_cell.length_a   1.000
_cell.length_b   1.000
_cell.length_c   1.000
_cell.angle_alpha   90.00
_cell.angle_beta   90.00
_cell.angle_gamma   90.00
#
_symmetry.space_group_name_H-M   'P 1'
#
loop_
_entity.id
_entity.type
_entity.pdbx_description
1 polymer ?
#
loop_
_entity_poly.entity_id
_entity_poly.type
_entity_poly.pdbx_seq_one_letter_code
_entity_poly.pdbx_strand_id
1 'polypeptide(L)'
;VTATVEATGGTATAGRDFTFPPTYMNWADGDMMVKAAILTINDDNISEPDETIVFRITNITREDLRAQERQSMTVTLHDDGDGGSFHFMQGADVHEQTQTVGCIIRVARSGGSSGSASVRVALEPALSQCRSSARAATPDEGNDTLSPDFRLLPGGPLTWADGDASPRCVF
;
A
#
# COMPACT_ATOMS: atom_id res chain seq x y z
N VAL A 1 -33.99 -20.32 23.90
CA VAL A 1 -32.57 -20.06 24.24
C VAL A 1 -32.19 -18.74 23.63
N THR A 2 -31.48 -17.90 24.38
CA THR A 2 -30.94 -16.63 23.87
C THR A 2 -29.42 -16.63 24.00
N ALA A 3 -28.77 -15.90 23.10
CA ALA A 3 -27.35 -15.62 23.15
C ALA A 3 -27.09 -14.24 22.52
N THR A 4 -25.94 -13.67 22.79
CA THR A 4 -25.45 -12.45 22.14
C THR A 4 -24.21 -12.80 21.32
N VAL A 5 -24.05 -12.19 20.14
CA VAL A 5 -22.80 -12.23 19.38
C VAL A 5 -22.16 -10.85 19.43
N GLU A 6 -20.88 -10.82 19.77
CA GLU A 6 -20.12 -9.59 19.99
C GLU A 6 -18.75 -9.68 19.30
N ALA A 7 -18.27 -8.57 18.75
CA ALA A 7 -16.86 -8.41 18.40
C ALA A 7 -16.08 -8.14 19.70
N THR A 8 -15.10 -8.98 19.99
CA THR A 8 -14.40 -8.99 21.29
C THR A 8 -12.90 -8.78 21.19
N GLY A 9 -12.37 -8.68 19.97
CA GLY A 9 -10.96 -8.46 19.72
C GLY A 9 -10.64 -8.60 18.23
N GLY A 10 -9.35 -8.80 17.95
CA GLY A 10 -8.79 -8.72 16.61
C GLY A 10 -7.87 -7.50 16.48
N THR A 11 -7.42 -7.23 15.27
CA THR A 11 -6.61 -6.04 14.94
C THR A 11 -7.43 -4.93 14.31
N ALA A 12 -8.56 -5.25 13.66
CA ALA A 12 -9.48 -4.27 13.12
C ALA A 12 -10.20 -3.51 14.25
N THR A 13 -10.40 -2.22 14.05
CA THR A 13 -10.97 -1.24 14.96
C THR A 13 -12.45 -0.99 14.65
N ALA A 14 -13.31 -1.28 15.63
CA ALA A 14 -14.74 -1.00 15.51
C ALA A 14 -15.02 0.52 15.36
N GLY A 15 -15.91 0.86 14.43
CA GLY A 15 -16.25 2.23 14.05
C GLY A 15 -15.31 2.84 12.99
N ARG A 16 -14.10 2.28 12.83
CA ARG A 16 -13.17 2.67 11.76
C ARG A 16 -13.25 1.67 10.62
N ASP A 17 -12.87 0.41 10.86
CA ASP A 17 -12.70 -0.62 9.80
C ASP A 17 -13.97 -1.47 9.65
N PHE A 18 -14.79 -1.56 10.70
CA PHE A 18 -16.09 -2.23 10.65
C PHE A 18 -17.10 -1.66 11.65
N THR A 19 -18.38 -1.91 11.39
CA THR A 19 -19.47 -1.63 12.33
C THR A 19 -20.21 -2.93 12.65
N PHE A 20 -20.23 -3.30 13.93
CA PHE A 20 -20.94 -4.49 14.40
C PHE A 20 -21.52 -4.27 15.81
N PRO A 21 -22.80 -3.87 15.93
CA PRO A 21 -23.45 -3.79 17.23
C PRO A 21 -23.65 -5.19 17.83
N PRO A 22 -23.65 -5.34 19.17
CA PRO A 22 -24.03 -6.59 19.83
C PRO A 22 -25.35 -7.12 19.27
N THR A 23 -25.31 -8.34 18.74
CA THR A 23 -26.47 -8.93 18.05
C THR A 23 -27.11 -9.99 18.95
N TYR A 24 -28.38 -9.77 19.29
CA TYR A 24 -29.15 -10.69 20.12
C TYR A 24 -29.81 -11.77 19.26
N MET A 25 -29.62 -13.02 19.64
CA MET A 25 -30.19 -14.17 18.96
C MET A 25 -31.13 -14.91 19.90
N ASN A 26 -32.30 -15.31 19.40
CA ASN A 26 -33.31 -16.04 20.19
C ASN A 26 -33.87 -17.22 19.39
N TRP A 27 -33.69 -18.42 19.92
CA TRP A 27 -34.28 -19.67 19.45
C TRP A 27 -35.48 -20.02 20.31
N ALA A 28 -36.66 -20.12 19.70
CA ALA A 28 -37.86 -20.63 20.36
C ALA A 28 -37.72 -22.14 20.64
N ASP A 29 -38.64 -22.70 21.42
CA ASP A 29 -38.68 -24.15 21.63
C ASP A 29 -38.86 -24.87 20.28
N GLY A 30 -38.04 -25.89 20.03
CA GLY A 30 -37.98 -26.60 18.75
C GLY A 30 -37.40 -25.83 17.56
N ASP A 31 -36.95 -24.57 17.73
CA ASP A 31 -36.32 -23.80 16.64
C ASP A 31 -34.89 -24.29 16.38
N MET A 32 -34.69 -24.91 15.21
CA MET A 32 -33.39 -25.40 14.75
C MET A 32 -32.82 -24.54 13.61
N MET A 33 -33.44 -23.39 13.29
CA MET A 33 -32.98 -22.54 12.19
C MET A 33 -31.68 -21.81 12.54
N VAL A 34 -30.84 -21.66 11.53
CA VAL A 34 -29.62 -20.84 11.60
C VAL A 34 -30.03 -19.38 11.77
N LYS A 35 -29.34 -18.67 12.67
CA LYS A 35 -29.48 -17.22 12.85
C LYS A 35 -28.18 -16.55 12.39
N ALA A 36 -28.32 -15.44 11.70
CA ALA A 36 -27.19 -14.68 11.17
C ALA A 36 -27.15 -13.28 11.79
N ALA A 37 -25.95 -12.74 11.93
CA ALA A 37 -25.71 -11.33 12.24
C ALA A 37 -25.19 -10.62 10.98
N ILE A 38 -25.44 -9.32 10.87
CA ILE A 38 -24.94 -8.50 9.76
C ILE A 38 -23.69 -7.77 10.24
N LEU A 39 -22.58 -8.00 9.54
CA LEU A 39 -21.34 -7.25 9.67
C LEU A 39 -21.28 -6.22 8.54
N THR A 40 -21.06 -4.95 8.89
CA THR A 40 -20.78 -3.89 7.92
C THR A 40 -19.29 -3.62 7.92
N ILE A 41 -18.66 -3.69 6.75
CA ILE A 41 -17.28 -3.24 6.56
C ILE A 41 -17.31 -1.77 6.20
N ASN A 42 -16.44 -0.99 6.84
CA ASN A 42 -16.31 0.42 6.59
C ASN A 42 -15.12 0.60 5.64
N ASP A 43 -15.42 0.79 4.37
CA ASP A 43 -14.43 0.98 3.33
C ASP A 43 -13.89 2.42 3.36
N ASP A 44 -12.58 2.58 3.20
CA ASP A 44 -11.93 3.89 3.12
C ASP A 44 -10.79 3.90 2.08
N ASN A 45 -10.23 5.10 1.84
CA ASN A 45 -9.18 5.31 0.85
C ASN A 45 -7.79 5.36 1.51
N ILE A 46 -7.52 4.50 2.48
CA ILE A 46 -6.20 4.37 3.12
C ILE A 46 -5.72 2.95 2.87
N SER A 47 -4.48 2.79 2.42
CA SER A 47 -3.90 1.44 2.31
C SER A 47 -3.60 0.88 3.70
N GLU A 48 -4.18 -0.27 3.98
CA GLU A 48 -4.06 -0.97 5.26
C GLU A 48 -3.40 -2.35 5.12
N PRO A 49 -2.71 -2.86 6.14
CA PRO A 49 -2.37 -4.28 6.19
C PRO A 49 -3.63 -5.13 6.41
N ASP A 50 -3.56 -6.43 6.13
CA ASP A 50 -4.62 -7.37 6.50
C ASP A 50 -4.94 -7.29 8.01
N GLU A 51 -6.22 -7.17 8.33
CA GLU A 51 -6.70 -7.06 9.71
C GLU A 51 -7.64 -8.20 10.10
N THR A 52 -7.93 -8.36 11.39
CA THR A 52 -8.78 -9.43 11.90
C THR A 52 -9.86 -8.92 12.85
N ILE A 53 -11.01 -9.59 12.86
CA ILE A 53 -12.08 -9.43 13.85
C ILE A 53 -12.31 -10.77 14.56
N VAL A 54 -12.36 -10.77 15.88
CA VAL A 54 -12.69 -11.94 16.71
C VAL A 54 -14.09 -11.79 17.28
N PHE A 55 -15.03 -12.60 16.79
CA PHE A 55 -16.38 -12.69 17.32
C PHE A 55 -16.48 -13.75 18.40
N ARG A 56 -17.32 -13.50 19.42
CA ARG A 56 -17.67 -14.46 20.47
C ARG A 56 -19.18 -14.52 20.67
N ILE A 57 -19.65 -15.73 21.00
CA ILE A 57 -20.99 -15.95 21.51
C ILE A 57 -20.94 -15.78 23.04
N THR A 58 -21.71 -14.84 23.57
CA THR A 58 -21.82 -14.51 24.99
C THR A 58 -23.27 -14.62 25.46
N ASN A 59 -23.52 -14.48 26.76
CA ASN A 59 -24.85 -14.42 27.37
C ASN A 59 -25.81 -15.57 26.99
N ILE A 60 -25.27 -16.78 26.77
CA ILE A 60 -26.09 -17.97 26.51
C ILE A 60 -26.92 -18.28 27.76
N THR A 61 -28.25 -18.27 27.63
CA THR A 61 -29.16 -18.46 28.79
C THR A 61 -29.21 -19.88 29.32
N ARG A 62 -28.85 -20.87 28.51
CA ARG A 62 -28.78 -22.29 28.91
C ARG A 62 -27.35 -22.70 29.24
N GLU A 63 -27.13 -23.15 30.48
CA GLU A 63 -25.78 -23.48 30.98
C GLU A 63 -25.16 -24.69 30.28
N ASP A 64 -25.97 -25.70 29.93
CA ASP A 64 -25.53 -26.89 29.20
C ASP A 64 -24.96 -26.58 27.82
N LEU A 65 -25.30 -25.41 27.25
CA LEU A 65 -24.79 -24.95 25.96
C LEU A 65 -23.54 -24.07 26.09
N ARG A 66 -23.17 -23.65 27.30
CA ARG A 66 -22.01 -22.76 27.53
C ARG A 66 -20.67 -23.46 27.36
N ALA A 67 -20.61 -24.77 27.58
CA ALA A 67 -19.37 -25.56 27.47
C ALA A 67 -19.13 -26.13 26.06
N GLN A 68 -19.96 -25.77 25.08
CA GLN A 68 -19.82 -26.29 23.72
C GLN A 68 -18.58 -25.74 22.99
N GLU A 69 -18.04 -26.56 22.09
CA GLU A 69 -16.92 -26.19 21.24
C GLU A 69 -17.31 -25.08 20.23
N ARG A 70 -16.34 -24.22 19.87
CA ARG A 70 -16.44 -23.16 18.84
C ARG A 70 -17.45 -22.03 19.12
N GLN A 71 -17.35 -21.40 20.29
CA GLN A 71 -18.05 -20.14 20.59
C GLN A 71 -17.29 -18.88 20.13
N SER A 72 -16.19 -19.04 19.39
CA SER A 72 -15.43 -17.94 18.82
C SER A 72 -15.13 -18.18 17.35
N MET A 73 -15.12 -17.09 16.58
CA MET A 73 -14.81 -17.07 15.16
C MET A 73 -13.88 -15.90 14.86
N THR A 74 -12.97 -16.09 13.90
CA THR A 74 -12.12 -15.01 13.40
C THR A 74 -12.45 -14.76 11.92
N VAL A 75 -12.59 -13.49 11.56
CA VAL A 75 -12.76 -13.01 10.19
C VAL A 75 -11.54 -12.15 9.85
N THR A 76 -11.00 -12.29 8.65
CA THR A 76 -9.91 -11.45 8.15
C THR A 76 -10.49 -10.41 7.18
N LEU A 77 -10.09 -9.16 7.33
CA LEU A 77 -10.37 -8.06 6.40
C LEU A 77 -9.14 -7.90 5.51
N HIS A 78 -9.37 -7.90 4.20
CA HIS A 78 -8.34 -7.67 3.19
C HIS A 78 -8.60 -6.31 2.56
N ASP A 79 -7.60 -5.45 2.60
CA ASP A 79 -7.56 -4.19 1.84
C ASP A 79 -7.61 -4.50 0.33
N ASP A 80 -8.28 -3.65 -0.45
CA ASP A 80 -8.52 -3.89 -1.87
C ASP A 80 -7.40 -3.37 -2.80
N GLY A 81 -6.25 -2.97 -2.23
CA GLY A 81 -5.05 -2.61 -2.98
C GLY A 81 -4.98 -1.13 -3.34
N ASP A 82 -5.70 -0.31 -2.59
CA ASP A 82 -6.02 1.07 -2.89
C ASP A 82 -4.77 1.98 -2.91
N GLY A 83 -3.64 1.52 -2.35
CA GLY A 83 -2.36 2.23 -2.35
C GLY A 83 -1.65 2.32 -3.72
N GLY A 84 -1.99 1.49 -4.69
CA GLY A 84 -1.41 1.53 -6.03
C GLY A 84 0.09 1.23 -6.13
N SER A 85 0.65 1.44 -7.34
CA SER A 85 2.02 1.09 -7.72
C SER A 85 2.71 2.20 -8.50
N PHE A 86 4.04 2.30 -8.40
CA PHE A 86 4.84 3.31 -9.10
C PHE A 86 5.58 2.70 -10.29
N HIS A 87 5.56 3.41 -11.43
CA HIS A 87 6.30 3.02 -12.63
C HIS A 87 6.84 4.23 -13.37
N PHE A 88 7.94 4.03 -14.11
CA PHE A 88 8.42 5.05 -15.05
C PHE A 88 7.50 5.11 -16.27
N MET A 89 7.16 6.33 -16.69
CA MET A 89 6.56 6.54 -18.00
C MET A 89 7.63 6.40 -19.09
N GLN A 90 7.18 6.29 -20.34
CA GLN A 90 8.08 6.24 -21.50
C GLN A 90 9.10 7.38 -21.45
N GLY A 91 10.37 6.99 -21.57
CA GLY A 91 11.52 7.89 -21.61
C GLY A 91 11.56 8.72 -22.89
N ALA A 92 12.50 9.66 -22.94
CA ALA A 92 12.74 10.52 -24.09
C ALA A 92 14.19 10.39 -24.57
N ASP A 93 14.37 10.48 -25.88
CA ASP A 93 15.69 10.64 -26.49
C ASP A 93 16.13 12.11 -26.39
N VAL A 94 17.39 12.34 -26.03
CA VAL A 94 17.97 13.69 -25.89
C VAL A 94 19.20 13.78 -26.76
N HIS A 95 19.30 14.84 -27.56
CA HIS A 95 20.52 15.14 -28.32
C HIS A 95 21.58 15.76 -27.40
N GLU A 96 22.85 15.38 -27.57
CA GLU A 96 23.98 15.85 -26.75
C GLU A 96 24.17 17.38 -26.74
N GLN A 97 23.77 18.06 -27.82
CA GLN A 97 23.79 19.51 -27.93
C GLN A 97 22.67 20.21 -27.12
N THR A 98 21.76 19.45 -26.54
CA THR A 98 20.64 19.97 -25.74
C THR A 98 21.15 20.25 -24.32
N GLN A 99 21.69 21.46 -24.14
CA GLN A 99 22.35 21.89 -22.90
C GLN A 99 21.55 21.60 -21.61
N THR A 100 20.22 21.74 -21.64
CA THR A 100 19.34 21.43 -20.50
C THR A 100 18.01 20.91 -21.02
N VAL A 101 17.55 19.79 -20.47
CA VAL A 101 16.21 19.23 -20.73
C VAL A 101 15.46 19.10 -19.42
N GLY A 102 14.26 19.66 -19.35
CA GLY A 102 13.40 19.53 -18.19
C GLY A 102 12.45 18.34 -18.29
N CYS A 103 12.13 17.71 -17.15
CA CYS A 103 10.95 16.84 -16.98
C CYS A 103 10.92 15.60 -17.91
N ILE A 104 12.09 15.00 -18.18
CA ILE A 104 12.19 13.78 -19.01
C ILE A 104 11.99 12.49 -18.21
N ILE A 105 12.34 12.48 -16.92
CA ILE A 105 12.10 11.34 -16.03
C ILE A 105 10.74 11.57 -15.37
N ARG A 106 9.75 10.80 -15.82
CA ARG A 106 8.38 10.84 -15.31
C ARG A 106 8.06 9.56 -14.57
N VAL A 107 7.51 9.69 -13.37
CA VAL A 107 6.99 8.58 -12.57
C VAL A 107 5.47 8.75 -12.45
N ALA A 108 4.73 7.68 -12.70
CA ALA A 108 3.29 7.63 -12.53
C ALA A 108 2.92 6.64 -11.42
N ARG A 109 1.81 6.93 -10.74
CA ARG A 109 1.15 6.03 -9.78
C ARG A 109 -0.08 5.43 -10.45
N SER A 110 -0.30 4.13 -10.33
CA SER A 110 -1.41 3.43 -10.99
C SER A 110 -1.94 2.27 -10.16
N GLY A 111 -3.22 1.92 -10.38
CA GLY A 111 -3.88 0.82 -9.67
C GLY A 111 -4.30 1.16 -8.24
N GLY A 112 -4.23 2.44 -7.85
CA GLY A 112 -4.62 2.96 -6.53
C GLY A 112 -3.94 4.30 -6.24
N SER A 113 -4.57 5.17 -5.44
CA SER A 113 -4.01 6.46 -4.99
C SER A 113 -4.20 6.75 -3.50
N SER A 114 -4.63 5.75 -2.73
CA SER A 114 -4.93 5.83 -1.31
C SER A 114 -3.68 5.98 -0.46
N GLY A 115 -3.71 6.91 0.48
CA GLY A 115 -2.57 7.33 1.27
C GLY A 115 -1.56 8.19 0.51
N SER A 116 -0.88 9.07 1.25
CA SER A 116 0.25 9.84 0.73
C SER A 116 1.45 8.95 0.47
N ALA A 117 2.19 9.21 -0.60
CA ALA A 117 3.35 8.41 -0.97
C ALA A 117 4.54 9.29 -1.39
N SER A 118 5.74 8.74 -1.24
CA SER A 118 6.96 9.39 -1.70
C SER A 118 7.92 8.40 -2.36
N VAL A 119 8.52 8.80 -3.49
CA VAL A 119 9.50 8.01 -4.24
C VAL A 119 10.80 8.79 -4.36
N ARG A 120 11.92 8.14 -4.05
CA ARG A 120 13.26 8.65 -4.36
C ARG A 120 13.74 8.01 -5.65
N VAL A 121 14.12 8.85 -6.61
CA VAL A 121 14.79 8.41 -7.84
C VAL A 121 16.28 8.70 -7.65
N ALA A 122 17.10 7.67 -7.81
CA ALA A 122 18.56 7.79 -7.78
C ALA A 122 19.14 7.31 -9.10
N LEU A 123 20.19 7.98 -9.55
CA LEU A 123 21.02 7.46 -10.62
C LEU A 123 22.06 6.56 -9.97
N GLU A 124 22.10 5.30 -10.38
CA GLU A 124 23.29 4.50 -10.15
C GLU A 124 24.36 5.02 -11.11
N PRO A 125 25.57 5.37 -10.63
CA PRO A 125 26.65 5.71 -11.54
C PRO A 125 26.89 4.50 -12.43
N ALA A 126 26.48 4.61 -13.69
CA ALA A 126 26.98 3.72 -14.70
C ALA A 126 28.51 3.86 -14.65
N LEU A 127 29.21 2.76 -14.41
CA LEU A 127 30.61 2.67 -14.80
C LEU A 127 30.60 2.86 -16.32
N SER A 128 30.74 4.10 -16.78
CA SER A 128 30.89 4.44 -18.17
C SER A 128 32.20 3.84 -18.63
N GLN A 129 32.19 2.56 -19.00
CA GLN A 129 33.23 1.98 -19.82
C GLN A 129 33.03 2.46 -21.25
N CYS A 130 33.19 3.76 -21.47
CA CYS A 130 33.87 4.19 -22.68
C CYS A 130 35.33 3.78 -22.51
N ARG A 131 35.64 2.49 -22.67
CA ARG A 131 36.97 2.13 -23.17
C ARG A 131 36.96 2.57 -24.62
N SER A 132 37.26 3.86 -24.84
CA SER A 132 37.83 4.25 -26.11
C SER A 132 38.97 3.27 -26.37
N SER A 133 38.99 2.73 -27.57
CA SER A 133 40.08 1.92 -28.09
C SER A 133 41.36 2.75 -28.03
N ALA A 134 42.01 2.76 -26.85
CA ALA A 134 43.25 3.45 -26.60
C ALA A 134 44.34 2.79 -27.45
N ARG A 135 44.58 3.35 -28.63
CA ARG A 135 45.89 3.26 -29.25
C ARG A 135 46.80 4.22 -28.49
N ALA A 136 47.92 3.66 -28.06
CA ALA A 136 48.78 4.14 -26.99
C ALA A 136 49.33 5.59 -27.13
N ALA A 137 49.47 6.19 -25.94
CA ALA A 137 50.54 7.07 -25.46
C ALA A 137 50.59 8.54 -25.93
N THR A 138 50.40 9.47 -24.98
CA THR A 138 51.50 10.17 -24.29
C THR A 138 51.05 10.58 -22.87
N PRO A 139 51.97 10.71 -21.89
CA PRO A 139 51.64 11.10 -20.53
C PRO A 139 51.59 12.62 -20.43
N ASP A 140 50.39 13.18 -20.56
CA ASP A 140 50.10 14.49 -19.98
C ASP A 140 49.13 14.22 -18.82
N GLU A 141 49.63 14.37 -17.59
CA GLU A 141 48.81 14.29 -16.38
C GLU A 141 47.94 15.55 -16.29
N GLY A 142 46.97 15.64 -17.19
CA GLY A 142 45.79 16.46 -17.03
C GLY A 142 44.75 15.62 -16.30
N ASN A 143 44.52 15.93 -15.02
CA ASN A 143 43.37 15.50 -14.23
C ASN A 143 42.10 15.45 -15.10
N ASP A 144 41.73 14.25 -15.57
CA ASP A 144 40.53 14.00 -16.38
C ASP A 144 39.30 13.99 -15.45
N THR A 145 39.06 15.12 -14.78
CA THR A 145 37.75 15.43 -14.21
C THR A 145 36.86 15.89 -15.35
N LEU A 146 36.47 14.96 -16.22
CA LEU A 146 35.35 15.17 -17.13
C LEU A 146 34.17 15.59 -16.25
N SER A 147 33.60 16.76 -16.53
CA SER A 147 32.30 17.11 -15.99
C SER A 147 31.35 15.95 -16.28
N PRO A 148 30.56 15.46 -15.33
CA PRO A 148 29.67 14.35 -15.60
C PRO A 148 28.76 14.73 -16.79
N ASP A 149 28.60 13.81 -17.74
CA ASP A 149 27.79 14.02 -18.97
C ASP A 149 26.34 14.38 -18.68
N PHE A 150 25.90 14.19 -17.43
CA PHE A 150 24.61 14.61 -16.93
C PHE A 150 24.76 15.13 -15.50
N ARG A 151 23.82 16.01 -15.11
CA ARG A 151 23.64 16.44 -13.74
C ARG A 151 22.15 16.55 -13.46
N LEU A 152 21.66 15.84 -12.44
CA LEU A 152 20.33 16.11 -11.91
C LEU A 152 20.33 17.42 -11.14
N LEU A 153 19.26 18.19 -11.24
CA LEU A 153 19.04 19.25 -10.27
C LEU A 153 18.72 18.59 -8.92
N PRO A 154 19.12 19.18 -7.79
CA PRO A 154 18.76 18.62 -6.49
C PRO A 154 17.24 18.66 -6.32
N GLY A 155 16.58 17.52 -6.51
CA GLY A 155 15.18 17.31 -6.21
C GLY A 155 14.99 16.57 -4.89
N GLY A 156 14.00 16.98 -4.10
CA GLY A 156 13.46 16.13 -3.03
C GLY A 156 12.78 14.87 -3.60
N PRO A 157 12.28 13.97 -2.75
CA PRO A 157 11.46 12.86 -3.23
C PRO A 157 10.25 13.38 -4.01
N LEU A 158 9.81 12.62 -5.03
CA LEU A 158 8.53 12.87 -5.68
C LEU A 158 7.42 12.52 -4.68
N THR A 159 6.47 13.42 -4.46
CA THR A 159 5.39 13.23 -3.48
C THR A 159 4.02 13.26 -4.12
N TRP A 160 3.16 12.35 -3.69
CA TRP A 160 1.73 12.31 -3.98
C TRP A 160 0.97 12.53 -2.69
N ALA A 161 0.03 13.47 -2.73
CA ALA A 161 -0.98 13.55 -1.68
C ALA A 161 -1.93 12.35 -1.80
N ASP A 162 -2.68 12.11 -0.74
CA ASP A 162 -3.77 11.14 -0.80
C ASP A 162 -4.75 11.47 -1.95
N GLY A 163 -5.17 10.43 -2.68
CA GLY A 163 -6.02 10.55 -3.86
C GLY A 163 -5.30 11.03 -5.14
N ASP A 164 -4.06 11.52 -5.08
CA ASP A 164 -3.34 12.02 -6.24
C ASP A 164 -2.62 10.89 -7.00
N ALA A 165 -2.99 10.68 -8.26
CA ALA A 165 -2.35 9.76 -9.19
C ALA A 165 -1.59 10.46 -10.33
N SER A 166 -1.50 11.79 -10.30
CA SER A 166 -0.93 12.58 -11.39
C SER A 166 0.57 12.26 -11.57
N PRO A 167 1.08 12.14 -12.81
CA PRO A 167 2.50 11.94 -13.04
C PRO A 167 3.36 13.05 -12.43
N ARG A 168 4.54 12.68 -11.94
CA ARG A 168 5.54 13.59 -11.37
C ARG A 168 6.83 13.55 -12.17
N CYS A 169 7.48 14.71 -12.25
CA CYS A 169 8.76 14.86 -12.93
C CYS A 169 9.91 15.02 -11.95
N VAL A 170 11.02 14.35 -12.27
CA VAL A 170 12.32 14.64 -11.68
C VAL A 170 12.98 15.76 -12.49
N PHE A 171 13.60 16.71 -11.81
CA PHE A 171 14.39 17.81 -12.37
C PHE A 171 15.86 17.60 -12.02
#